data_AF-A0A836G2E1-F1
#
_entry.id   AF-A0A836G2E1-F1
#
_cell.length_a   1.000
_cell.length_b   1.000
_cell.length_c   1.000
_cell.angle_alpha   90.00
_cell.angle_beta   90.00
_cell.angle_gamma   90.00
#
_symmetry.space_group_name_H-M   'P 1'
#
loop_
_entity.id
_entity.type
_entity.pdbx_description
1 polymer ?
#
loop_
_entity_poly.entity_id
_entity_poly.type
_entity_poly.pdbx_seq_one_letter_code
_entity_poly.pdbx_strand_id
1 'polypeptide(L)'
;MSETTPMNDVPESNGTLEQPAYNGEIEEHAAKSPVSTEEKAPDSVCDNGIKRSATATGNTPNRTKKRKKAPRDATAPRQPLSGYFLFLNDRREKVRNQNPSLTFTEITKLLAAEWSKLPIDQKQRYLDAAEQDKERYNREFSDYKQTEAYRLFNEKQSERQNENKKERNGTDINTEQNDVQQDKDNDFTGFDIPIFTEEFLDHNKACEAELRQLRKATSDYEAQNAVLQRHVDSLHAAVNRLESETNQQRTTNQTLQRHLDSLRSQLAGCFATIPLPGEFL
;
A
#
# COMPACT_ATOMS: atom_id res chain seq x y z
N MET A 1 -8.63 39.20 -90.03
CA MET A 1 -9.43 38.97 -88.82
C MET A 1 -8.48 38.28 -87.85
N SER A 2 -7.70 39.04 -87.07
CA SER A 2 -8.07 39.62 -85.76
C SER A 2 -8.38 38.50 -84.76
N GLU A 3 -7.88 38.41 -83.54
CA GLU A 3 -7.01 39.25 -82.71
C GLU A 3 -6.75 38.45 -81.39
N THR A 4 -5.58 38.67 -80.78
CA THR A 4 -5.33 38.93 -79.34
C THR A 4 -5.60 37.87 -78.23
N THR A 5 -4.50 37.28 -77.72
CA THR A 5 -3.93 37.18 -76.33
C THR A 5 -4.76 37.66 -75.09
N PRO A 6 -4.34 37.50 -73.80
CA PRO A 6 -3.76 36.40 -72.97
C PRO A 6 -4.31 36.33 -71.49
N MET A 7 -3.67 35.47 -70.66
CA MET A 7 -3.30 35.61 -69.22
C MET A 7 -4.33 35.79 -68.07
N ASN A 8 -4.11 35.01 -67.00
CA ASN A 8 -4.09 35.38 -65.56
C ASN A 8 -3.86 34.09 -64.76
N ASP A 9 -2.68 33.79 -64.19
CA ASP A 9 -2.02 34.42 -63.04
C ASP A 9 -3.00 34.81 -61.91
N VAL A 10 -3.03 33.97 -60.87
CA VAL A 10 -3.53 34.34 -59.54
C VAL A 10 -2.30 34.48 -58.64
N PRO A 11 -2.09 35.65 -58.01
CA PRO A 11 -0.89 35.95 -57.25
C PRO A 11 -0.96 35.39 -55.83
N GLU A 12 0.18 34.89 -55.38
CA GLU A 12 0.55 34.73 -53.98
C GLU A 12 0.88 36.14 -53.44
N SER A 13 0.09 36.67 -52.50
CA SER A 13 0.42 37.91 -51.79
C SER A 13 0.47 37.69 -50.28
N ASN A 14 1.67 37.87 -49.73
CA ASN A 14 1.98 37.98 -48.32
C ASN A 14 1.30 39.17 -47.62
N GLY A 15 0.97 38.98 -46.34
CA GLY A 15 0.59 40.02 -45.37
C GLY A 15 0.39 39.37 -44.00
N THR A 16 1.47 39.07 -43.28
CA THR A 16 2.02 39.87 -42.16
C THR A 16 1.02 40.16 -41.04
N LEU A 17 1.23 39.41 -39.94
CA LEU A 17 1.19 39.84 -38.54
C LEU A 17 -0.12 40.41 -37.98
N GLU A 18 -0.87 39.55 -37.31
CA GLU A 18 -1.28 39.82 -35.92
C GLU A 18 -1.11 38.56 -35.07
N GLN A 19 -0.16 38.64 -34.14
CA GLN A 19 -0.15 37.78 -32.96
C GLN A 19 -1.29 38.24 -32.05
N PRO A 20 -2.23 37.38 -31.65
CA PRO A 20 -2.83 37.57 -30.34
C PRO A 20 -1.78 37.13 -29.32
N ALA A 21 -1.30 38.11 -28.54
CA ALA A 21 -0.55 37.87 -27.32
C ALA A 21 -1.41 36.98 -26.40
N TYR A 22 -1.15 35.68 -26.40
CA TYR A 22 -1.61 34.82 -25.32
C TYR A 22 -0.64 35.01 -24.16
N ASN A 23 -0.99 35.99 -23.33
CA ASN A 23 -0.38 36.22 -22.04
C ASN A 23 -0.42 34.92 -21.25
N GLY A 24 0.75 34.49 -20.80
CA GLY A 24 0.88 33.42 -19.85
C GLY A 24 0.15 33.80 -18.56
N GLU A 25 -0.97 33.14 -18.32
CA GLU A 25 -1.38 32.76 -16.98
C GLU A 25 -1.19 31.25 -16.89
N ILE A 26 -0.13 30.88 -16.17
CA ILE A 26 0.05 29.55 -15.61
C ILE A 26 -1.07 29.42 -14.56
N GLU A 27 -2.27 29.05 -14.99
CA GLU A 27 -3.25 28.46 -14.09
C GLU A 27 -2.82 27.02 -13.83
N GLU A 28 -2.04 26.89 -12.76
CA GLU A 28 -1.86 25.68 -11.99
C GLU A 28 -3.24 25.11 -11.64
N HIS A 29 -3.79 24.24 -12.51
CA HIS A 29 -4.83 23.31 -12.10
C HIS A 29 -4.19 22.26 -11.19
N ALA A 30 -3.88 22.70 -9.96
CA ALA A 30 -3.72 21.83 -8.82
C ALA A 30 -4.94 20.91 -8.79
N ALA A 31 -4.69 19.62 -9.01
CA ALA A 31 -5.67 18.57 -8.82
C ALA A 31 -6.25 18.71 -7.40
N LYS A 32 -7.44 19.31 -7.31
CA LYS A 32 -8.26 19.29 -6.11
C LYS A 32 -8.64 17.84 -5.89
N SER A 33 -7.94 17.21 -4.95
CA SER A 33 -8.33 15.96 -4.32
C SER A 33 -9.81 16.03 -3.94
N PRO A 34 -10.59 14.95 -4.14
CA PRO A 34 -11.95 14.91 -3.67
C PRO A 34 -11.95 15.03 -2.14
N VAL A 35 -12.62 16.09 -1.67
CA VAL A 35 -12.97 16.36 -0.28
C VAL A 35 -13.56 15.09 0.34
N SER A 36 -12.84 14.54 1.30
CA SER A 36 -13.31 13.47 2.17
C SER A 36 -14.35 14.04 3.12
N THR A 37 -15.62 13.73 2.87
CA THR A 37 -16.70 13.91 3.84
C THR A 37 -16.52 12.91 4.98
N GLU A 38 -16.19 13.47 6.15
CA GLU A 38 -16.55 13.02 7.50
C GLU A 38 -16.11 11.61 7.94
N GLU A 39 -14.85 11.51 8.37
CA GLU A 39 -14.49 10.53 9.39
C GLU A 39 -14.99 11.00 10.76
N LYS A 40 -16.07 10.36 11.20
CA LYS A 40 -16.58 10.43 12.56
C LYS A 40 -15.54 9.81 13.50
N ALA A 41 -14.93 10.65 14.35
CA ALA A 41 -14.14 10.21 15.49
C ALA A 41 -14.92 9.19 16.33
N PRO A 42 -14.28 8.15 16.91
CA PRO A 42 -14.92 7.37 17.95
C PRO A 42 -15.05 8.26 19.18
N ASP A 43 -16.26 8.78 19.40
CA ASP A 43 -16.66 9.40 20.65
C ASP A 43 -16.43 8.42 21.79
N SER A 44 -15.40 8.70 22.57
CA SER A 44 -15.22 8.16 23.89
C SER A 44 -16.21 8.87 24.80
N VAL A 45 -17.44 8.39 24.86
CA VAL A 45 -18.35 8.72 25.96
C VAL A 45 -17.92 7.87 27.15
N CYS A 46 -16.98 8.43 27.92
CA CYS A 46 -16.89 8.15 29.34
C CYS A 46 -17.95 9.01 30.06
N ASP A 47 -19.19 8.51 30.14
CA ASP A 47 -20.13 9.04 31.13
C ASP A 47 -19.96 8.27 32.44
N ASN A 48 -19.64 9.04 33.48
CA ASN A 48 -19.34 8.57 34.82
C ASN A 48 -20.60 8.76 35.68
N GLY A 49 -21.45 7.74 35.72
CA GLY A 49 -22.70 7.71 36.51
C GLY A 49 -22.63 6.76 37.72
N ILE A 50 -21.85 7.15 38.73
CA ILE A 50 -21.99 6.94 40.18
C ILE A 50 -23.06 5.92 40.69
N LYS A 51 -22.53 4.93 41.45
CA LYS A 51 -23.09 4.16 42.60
C LYS A 51 -24.10 3.03 42.33
N ARG A 52 -23.69 1.82 42.75
CA ARG A 52 -24.24 1.17 43.96
C ARG A 52 -23.25 0.16 44.54
N SER A 53 -23.01 0.33 45.83
CA SER A 53 -22.29 -0.57 46.73
C SER A 53 -23.08 -1.85 46.97
N ALA A 54 -22.41 -3.00 47.00
CA ALA A 54 -22.72 -4.09 47.91
C ALA A 54 -21.52 -5.04 48.01
N THR A 55 -20.85 -4.94 49.16
CA THR A 55 -20.24 -6.03 49.95
C THR A 55 -20.32 -7.46 49.40
N ALA A 56 -19.16 -8.10 49.24
CA ALA A 56 -18.91 -9.44 49.81
C ALA A 56 -17.43 -9.80 49.71
N THR A 57 -16.83 -9.99 50.88
CA THR A 57 -15.61 -10.74 51.15
C THR A 57 -15.53 -12.06 50.37
N GLY A 58 -14.39 -12.31 49.74
CA GLY A 58 -14.11 -13.58 49.07
C GLY A 58 -12.66 -13.68 48.61
N ASN A 59 -11.76 -13.97 49.54
CA ASN A 59 -10.37 -14.31 49.28
C ASN A 59 -10.31 -15.58 48.40
N THR A 60 -9.88 -15.48 47.13
CA THR A 60 -9.52 -16.65 46.31
C THR A 60 -8.19 -16.39 45.58
N PRO A 61 -7.15 -17.21 45.79
CA PRO A 61 -5.83 -17.00 45.19
C PRO A 61 -5.78 -17.72 43.84
N ASN A 62 -6.50 -17.24 42.82
CA ASN A 62 -6.37 -17.82 41.49
C ASN A 62 -5.41 -16.99 40.63
N ARG A 63 -4.12 -17.22 40.88
CA ARG A 63 -3.01 -16.83 40.00
C ARG A 63 -3.27 -17.43 38.63
N THR A 64 -3.88 -16.65 37.75
CA THR A 64 -4.12 -17.00 36.34
C THR A 64 -2.85 -17.60 35.75
N LYS A 65 -2.96 -18.83 35.26
CA LYS A 65 -1.89 -19.58 34.61
C LYS A 65 -1.42 -18.71 33.44
N LYS A 66 -0.30 -18.00 33.62
CA LYS A 66 0.32 -17.15 32.59
C LYS A 66 0.39 -18.00 31.32
N ARG A 67 -0.36 -17.61 30.29
CA ARG A 67 -0.29 -18.23 28.95
C ARG A 67 1.19 -18.27 28.58
N LYS A 68 1.75 -19.48 28.45
CA LYS A 68 3.13 -19.65 28.02
C LYS A 68 3.22 -19.03 26.64
N LYS A 69 3.95 -17.92 26.51
CA LYS A 69 4.26 -17.32 25.21
C LYS A 69 4.82 -18.44 24.34
N ALA A 70 4.21 -18.67 23.18
CA ALA A 70 4.72 -19.65 22.23
C ALA A 70 6.21 -19.39 22.02
N PRO A 71 7.05 -20.45 21.95
CA PRO A 71 8.47 -20.26 21.71
C PRO A 71 8.61 -19.53 20.38
N ARG A 72 9.02 -18.26 20.46
CA ARG A 72 9.41 -17.45 19.32
C ARG A 72 10.79 -17.92 18.92
N ASP A 73 11.01 -18.16 17.64
CA ASP A 73 12.34 -18.48 17.14
C ASP A 73 13.29 -17.35 17.56
N ALA A 74 14.41 -17.71 18.20
CA ALA A 74 15.42 -16.77 18.64
C ALA A 74 16.13 -16.07 17.46
N THR A 75 16.08 -16.70 16.28
CA THR A 75 16.67 -16.20 15.04
C THR A 75 15.69 -15.37 14.21
N ALA A 76 14.40 -15.32 14.58
CA ALA A 76 13.41 -14.51 13.88
C ALA A 76 13.62 -13.00 14.12
N PRO A 77 13.50 -12.17 13.07
CA PRO A 77 13.51 -10.72 13.20
C PRO A 77 12.51 -10.21 14.26
N ARG A 78 12.89 -9.13 14.95
CA ARG A 78 12.02 -8.51 15.95
C ARG A 78 10.93 -7.72 15.26
N GLN A 79 9.70 -7.91 15.72
CA GLN A 79 8.54 -7.21 15.16
C GLN A 79 8.69 -5.71 15.31
N PRO A 80 8.25 -4.93 14.29
CA PRO A 80 8.40 -3.51 14.32
C PRO A 80 7.45 -2.90 15.35
N LEU A 81 7.89 -1.78 15.93
CA LEU A 81 7.09 -1.03 16.90
C LEU A 81 6.26 0.04 16.18
N SER A 82 5.01 0.22 16.59
CA SER A 82 4.20 1.35 16.12
C SER A 82 4.78 2.68 16.61
N GLY A 83 4.55 3.77 15.87
CA GLY A 83 5.05 5.11 16.23
C GLY A 83 4.67 5.56 17.64
N TYR A 84 3.46 5.21 18.09
CA TYR A 84 3.05 5.47 19.47
C TYR A 84 3.91 4.72 20.50
N PHE A 85 4.27 3.46 20.23
CA PHE A 85 5.14 2.69 21.11
C PHE A 85 6.59 3.18 21.08
N LEU A 86 7.06 3.68 19.94
CA LEU A 86 8.37 4.34 19.85
C LEU A 86 8.40 5.60 20.73
N PHE A 87 7.37 6.44 20.67
CA PHE A 87 7.20 7.59 21.54
C PHE A 87 7.15 7.20 23.03
N LEU A 88 6.33 6.21 23.37
CA LEU A 88 6.24 5.70 24.74
C LEU A 88 7.61 5.23 25.25
N ASN A 89 8.38 4.51 24.45
CA ASN A 89 9.69 3.99 24.87
C ASN A 89 10.70 5.12 25.11
N ASP A 90 10.77 6.13 24.22
CA ASP A 90 11.67 7.28 24.37
C ASP A 90 11.29 8.17 25.57
N ARG A 91 9.99 8.31 25.85
CA ARG A 91 9.50 9.23 26.88
C ARG A 91 9.34 8.58 28.25
N ARG A 92 9.09 7.28 28.32
CA ARG A 92 8.84 6.54 29.58
C ARG A 92 10.00 6.65 30.57
N GLU A 93 11.24 6.56 30.10
CA GLU A 93 12.39 6.68 31.00
C GLU A 93 12.50 8.09 31.60
N LYS A 94 12.27 9.12 30.78
CA LYS A 94 12.29 10.53 31.21
C LYS A 94 11.20 10.81 32.25
N VAL A 95 9.97 10.35 32.00
CA VAL A 95 8.84 10.54 32.93
C VAL A 95 9.02 9.72 34.22
N ARG A 96 9.59 8.52 34.13
CA ARG A 96 9.92 7.70 35.31
C ARG A 96 10.97 8.37 36.20
N ASN A 97 11.99 9.00 35.61
CA ASN A 97 13.03 9.68 36.37
C ASN A 97 12.51 10.97 37.01
N GLN A 98 11.59 11.67 36.36
CA GLN A 98 10.94 12.87 36.92
C GLN A 98 9.90 12.53 38.00
N ASN A 99 9.24 11.36 37.87
CA ASN A 99 8.18 10.93 38.78
C ASN A 99 8.46 9.51 39.30
N PRO A 100 9.49 9.33 40.15
CA PRO A 100 9.87 8.01 40.64
C PRO A 100 8.83 7.37 41.59
N SER A 101 7.91 8.18 42.12
CA SER A 101 6.80 7.73 42.97
C SER A 101 5.61 7.17 42.21
N LEU A 102 5.49 7.46 40.90
CA LEU A 102 4.36 7.03 40.09
C LEU A 102 4.52 5.59 39.63
N THR A 103 3.41 4.86 39.62
CA THR A 103 3.37 3.50 39.11
C THR A 103 3.48 3.48 37.59
N PHE A 104 3.92 2.35 37.03
CA PHE A 104 4.01 2.14 35.58
C PHE A 104 2.70 2.46 34.83
N THR A 105 1.57 2.11 35.46
CA THR A 105 0.24 2.35 34.90
C THR A 105 -0.06 3.84 34.81
N GLU A 106 0.28 4.62 35.84
CA GLU A 106 0.08 6.07 35.85
C GLU A 106 1.00 6.78 34.84
N ILE A 107 2.26 6.35 34.75
CA ILE A 107 3.21 6.87 33.74
C ILE A 107 2.67 6.61 32.33
N THR A 108 2.14 5.41 32.07
CA THR A 108 1.61 5.08 30.74
C THR A 108 0.36 5.90 30.41
N LYS A 109 -0.51 6.18 31.40
CA LYS A 109 -1.68 7.08 31.22
C LYS A 109 -1.26 8.51 30.91
N LEU A 110 -0.25 9.04 31.61
CA LEU A 110 0.29 10.38 31.36
C LEU A 110 0.84 10.49 29.93
N LEU A 111 1.63 9.51 29.49
CA LEU A 111 2.19 9.49 28.14
C LEU A 111 1.13 9.34 27.05
N ALA A 112 0.06 8.57 27.31
CA ALA A 112 -1.06 8.48 26.37
C ALA A 112 -1.72 9.85 26.16
N ALA A 113 -1.90 10.63 27.24
CA ALA A 113 -2.43 11.99 27.15
C ALA A 113 -1.45 12.96 26.46
N GLU A 114 -0.14 12.81 26.68
CA GLU A 114 0.90 13.59 26.00
C GLU A 114 0.91 13.33 24.49
N TRP A 115 0.79 12.07 24.07
CA TRP A 115 0.71 11.68 22.65
C TRP A 115 -0.50 12.28 21.94
N SER A 116 -1.67 12.28 22.58
CA SER A 116 -2.89 12.86 22.01
C SER A 116 -2.81 14.38 21.85
N LYS A 117 -1.99 15.05 22.67
CA LYS A 117 -1.77 16.51 22.62
C LYS A 117 -0.55 16.91 21.78
N LEU A 118 0.19 15.94 21.24
CA LEU A 118 1.42 16.18 20.53
C LEU A 118 1.13 16.83 19.16
N PRO A 119 1.89 17.85 18.73
CA PRO A 119 1.75 18.43 17.40
C PRO A 119 1.91 17.38 16.30
N ILE A 120 1.19 17.56 15.19
CA ILE A 120 1.19 16.63 14.05
C ILE A 120 2.61 16.41 13.54
N ASP A 121 3.42 17.46 13.41
CA ASP A 121 4.81 17.34 12.91
C ASP A 121 5.67 16.42 13.80
N GLN A 122 5.52 16.52 15.11
CA GLN A 122 6.28 15.67 16.04
C GLN A 122 5.74 14.24 16.03
N LYS A 123 4.42 14.07 15.93
CA LYS A 123 3.77 12.76 15.78
C LYS A 123 4.22 12.08 14.49
N GLN A 124 4.31 12.83 13.40
CA GLN A 124 4.71 12.35 12.08
C GLN A 124 6.11 11.76 12.11
N ARG A 125 7.07 12.42 12.78
CA ARG A 125 8.43 11.87 12.93
C ARG A 125 8.45 10.46 13.54
N TYR A 126 7.59 10.17 14.50
CA TYR A 126 7.49 8.83 15.09
C TYR A 126 6.74 7.85 14.19
N LEU A 127 5.78 8.32 13.39
CA LEU A 127 5.09 7.50 12.38
C LEU A 127 6.04 7.11 11.24
N ASP A 128 6.82 8.06 10.73
CA ASP A 128 7.81 7.82 9.68
C ASP A 128 8.89 6.85 10.15
N ALA A 129 9.39 7.03 11.39
CA ALA A 129 10.33 6.09 12.00
C ALA A 129 9.74 4.69 12.14
N ALA A 130 8.45 4.56 12.47
CA ALA A 130 7.78 3.27 12.55
C ALA A 130 7.59 2.62 11.18
N GLU A 131 7.31 3.40 10.14
CA GLU A 131 7.20 2.87 8.78
C GLU A 131 8.56 2.37 8.27
N GLN A 132 9.64 3.11 8.53
CA GLN A 132 11.00 2.66 8.23
C GLN A 132 11.36 1.36 9.00
N ASP A 133 10.98 1.27 10.27
CA ASP A 133 11.18 0.08 11.11
C ASP A 133 10.44 -1.15 10.54
N LYS A 134 9.22 -0.92 10.03
CA LYS A 134 8.38 -1.93 9.37
C LYS A 134 8.97 -2.37 8.03
N GLU A 135 9.49 -1.46 7.22
CA GLU A 135 10.20 -1.80 5.98
C GLU A 135 11.44 -2.67 6.24
N ARG A 136 12.24 -2.29 7.24
CA ARG A 136 13.40 -3.09 7.68
C ARG A 136 12.95 -4.49 8.10
N TYR A 137 11.94 -4.59 8.97
CA TYR A 137 11.41 -5.89 9.40
C TYR A 137 10.91 -6.73 8.22
N ASN A 138 10.19 -6.15 7.27
CA ASN A 138 9.67 -6.88 6.13
C ASN A 138 10.80 -7.48 5.27
N ARG A 139 11.88 -6.72 5.07
CA ARG A 139 13.08 -7.20 4.37
C ARG A 139 13.75 -8.34 5.14
N GLU A 140 14.10 -8.12 6.40
CA GLU A 140 14.75 -9.12 7.25
C GLU A 140 13.88 -10.38 7.39
N PHE A 141 12.55 -10.23 7.48
CA PHE A 141 11.62 -11.33 7.61
C PHE A 141 11.48 -12.13 6.30
N SER A 142 11.56 -11.46 5.14
CA SER A 142 11.63 -12.13 3.85
C SER A 142 12.88 -13.00 3.74
N ASP A 143 14.03 -12.46 4.13
CA ASP A 143 15.31 -13.20 4.12
C ASP A 143 15.26 -14.35 5.12
N TYR A 144 14.73 -14.10 6.32
CA TYR A 144 14.55 -15.12 7.35
C TYR A 144 13.69 -16.30 6.88
N LYS A 145 12.62 -16.05 6.10
CA LYS A 145 11.79 -17.12 5.53
C LYS A 145 12.55 -18.08 4.61
N GLN A 146 13.66 -17.63 4.02
CA GLN A 146 14.49 -18.46 3.14
C GLN A 146 15.53 -19.29 3.91
N THR A 147 15.69 -19.04 5.21
CA THR A 147 16.68 -19.76 6.02
C THR A 147 16.19 -21.15 6.44
N GLU A 148 17.14 -22.07 6.62
CA GLU A 148 16.88 -23.41 7.16
C GLU A 148 16.30 -23.36 8.59
N ALA A 149 16.65 -22.32 9.37
CA ALA A 149 16.08 -22.09 10.70
C ALA A 149 14.55 -21.93 10.65
N TYR A 150 14.04 -21.13 9.71
CA TYR A 150 12.60 -20.95 9.54
C TYR A 150 11.88 -22.22 9.08
N ARG A 151 12.52 -23.03 8.22
CA ARG A 151 11.97 -24.31 7.75
C ARG A 151 11.82 -25.30 8.91
N LEU A 152 12.89 -25.48 9.68
CA LEU A 152 12.91 -26.35 10.87
C LEU A 152 11.93 -25.88 11.94
N PHE A 153 11.80 -24.56 12.13
CA PHE A 153 10.81 -23.99 13.05
C PHE A 153 9.38 -24.33 12.63
N ASN A 154 9.04 -24.16 11.35
CA ASN A 154 7.71 -24.48 10.84
C ASN A 154 7.39 -25.98 10.90
N GLU A 155 8.36 -26.82 10.56
CA GLU A 155 8.23 -28.28 10.66
C GLU A 155 7.92 -28.70 12.10
N LYS A 156 8.73 -28.24 13.07
CA LYS A 156 8.51 -28.51 14.50
C LYS A 156 7.17 -27.99 15.03
N GLN A 157 6.68 -26.86 14.53
CA GLN A 157 5.35 -26.35 14.89
C GLN A 157 4.23 -27.22 14.30
N SER A 158 4.42 -27.75 13.08
CA SER A 158 3.45 -28.65 12.43
C SER A 158 3.38 -30.03 13.10
N GLU A 159 4.52 -30.57 13.53
CA GLU A 159 4.60 -31.84 14.27
C GLU A 159 3.84 -31.76 15.58
N ARG A 160 4.05 -30.70 16.37
CA ARG A 160 3.30 -30.46 17.62
C ARG A 160 1.79 -30.37 17.42
N GLN A 161 1.35 -29.81 16.28
CA GLN A 161 -0.08 -29.74 15.96
C GLN A 161 -0.63 -31.12 15.54
N ASN A 162 0.15 -31.91 14.79
CA ASN A 162 -0.23 -33.27 14.40
C ASN A 162 -0.25 -34.24 15.57
N GLU A 163 0.70 -34.14 16.50
CA GLU A 163 0.73 -34.92 17.75
C GLU A 163 -0.52 -34.65 18.59
N ASN A 164 -0.85 -33.38 18.82
CA ASN A 164 -2.09 -32.99 19.52
C ASN A 164 -3.36 -33.48 18.81
N LYS A 165 -3.33 -33.73 17.50
CA LYS A 165 -4.47 -34.25 16.72
C LYS A 165 -4.55 -35.78 16.75
N LYS A 166 -3.40 -36.48 16.79
CA LYS A 166 -3.34 -37.93 16.97
C LYS A 166 -3.78 -38.37 18.38
N GLU A 167 -3.40 -37.62 19.42
CA GLU A 167 -3.85 -37.91 20.80
C GLU A 167 -5.38 -37.79 20.97
N ARG A 168 -6.05 -36.96 20.16
CA ARG A 168 -7.51 -36.83 20.18
C ARG A 168 -8.26 -37.94 19.43
N ASN A 169 -7.60 -38.63 18.49
CA ASN A 169 -8.22 -39.67 17.64
C ASN A 169 -7.89 -41.10 18.10
N GLY A 170 -7.14 -41.29 19.19
CA GLY A 170 -6.63 -42.60 19.63
C GLY A 170 -7.51 -43.38 20.62
N THR A 171 -8.72 -42.93 20.95
CA THR A 171 -9.64 -43.68 21.82
C THR A 171 -10.86 -44.13 21.02
N ASP A 172 -10.71 -45.20 20.22
CA ASP A 172 -11.87 -45.95 19.76
C ASP A 172 -11.48 -47.39 19.36
N ILE A 173 -11.69 -48.34 20.27
CA ILE A 173 -11.91 -49.78 19.96
C ILE A 173 -12.70 -50.42 21.13
N ASN A 174 -14.01 -50.64 20.99
CA ASN A 174 -14.64 -51.98 20.79
C ASN A 174 -16.17 -51.98 21.10
N THR A 175 -16.93 -52.25 20.04
CA THR A 175 -18.11 -53.14 19.92
C THR A 175 -18.79 -53.65 21.20
N GLU A 176 -20.09 -53.37 21.36
CA GLU A 176 -21.11 -54.41 21.51
C GLU A 176 -22.53 -53.87 21.25
N GLN A 177 -23.27 -54.61 20.42
CA GLN A 177 -24.71 -54.47 20.24
C GLN A 177 -25.40 -54.85 21.55
N ASN A 178 -26.19 -53.94 22.12
CA ASN A 178 -27.31 -54.31 22.98
C ASN A 178 -28.45 -53.30 22.78
N ASP A 179 -29.58 -53.88 22.38
CA ASP A 179 -30.88 -53.26 22.16
C ASP A 179 -31.50 -52.91 23.52
N VAL A 180 -31.58 -51.62 23.87
CA VAL A 180 -32.35 -51.14 25.03
C VAL A 180 -32.99 -49.79 24.70
N GLN A 181 -34.30 -49.88 24.50
CA GLN A 181 -35.34 -48.95 24.93
C GLN A 181 -34.94 -47.47 25.11
N GLN A 182 -35.55 -46.66 24.24
CA GLN A 182 -35.66 -45.21 24.35
C GLN A 182 -36.40 -44.83 25.65
N ASP A 183 -35.65 -44.63 26.74
CA ASP A 183 -36.15 -43.99 27.96
C ASP A 183 -35.44 -42.66 28.20
N LYS A 184 -36.28 -41.70 28.55
CA LYS A 184 -35.95 -40.31 28.81
C LYS A 184 -35.05 -40.16 30.04
N ASP A 185 -34.44 -38.98 30.12
CA ASP A 185 -33.87 -38.38 31.32
C ASP A 185 -32.44 -38.81 31.68
N ASN A 186 -31.47 -38.26 30.92
CA ASN A 186 -30.14 -37.96 31.48
C ASN A 186 -29.76 -36.52 31.15
N ASP A 187 -30.36 -35.63 31.95
CA ASP A 187 -30.03 -34.22 32.10
C ASP A 187 -28.65 -34.09 32.80
N PHE A 188 -27.60 -34.56 32.13
CA PHE A 188 -26.21 -34.48 32.59
C PHE A 188 -25.29 -33.92 31.49
N THR A 189 -25.73 -32.84 30.84
CA THR A 189 -24.83 -31.90 30.16
C THR A 189 -24.64 -30.65 31.03
N GLY A 190 -24.41 -30.86 32.33
CA GLY A 190 -24.18 -29.82 33.34
C GLY A 190 -22.84 -29.08 33.24
N PHE A 191 -22.26 -28.98 32.04
CA PHE A 191 -21.10 -28.13 31.75
C PHE A 191 -21.12 -27.67 30.28
N ASP A 192 -22.24 -27.06 29.86
CA ASP A 192 -22.16 -26.15 28.71
C ASP A 192 -21.40 -24.91 29.18
N ILE A 193 -20.12 -24.85 28.85
CA ILE A 193 -19.28 -23.72 29.25
C ILE A 193 -19.68 -22.55 28.33
N PRO A 194 -20.23 -21.43 28.86
CA PRO A 194 -20.80 -20.33 28.07
C PRO A 194 -19.76 -19.47 27.31
N ILE A 195 -18.57 -20.02 27.07
CA ILE A 195 -17.48 -19.37 26.31
C ILE A 195 -17.56 -19.66 24.81
N PHE A 196 -18.34 -20.66 24.39
CA PHE A 196 -18.58 -20.98 22.97
C PHE A 196 -20.08 -21.10 22.71
N THR A 197 -20.81 -20.02 22.97
CA THR A 197 -22.20 -19.92 22.51
C THR A 197 -22.23 -20.10 20.98
N GLU A 198 -23.30 -20.69 20.47
CA GLU A 198 -23.50 -20.90 19.03
C GLU A 198 -23.31 -19.59 18.24
N GLU A 199 -23.80 -18.48 18.80
CA GLU A 199 -23.63 -17.13 18.26
C GLU A 199 -22.16 -16.67 18.14
N PHE A 200 -21.30 -17.03 19.12
CA PHE A 200 -19.88 -16.71 19.07
C PHE A 200 -19.15 -17.51 17.97
N LEU A 201 -19.52 -18.77 17.78
CA LEU A 201 -18.95 -19.62 16.74
C LEU A 201 -19.35 -19.14 15.34
N ASP A 202 -20.61 -18.77 15.16
CA ASP A 202 -21.10 -18.22 13.89
C ASP A 202 -20.47 -16.86 13.57
N HIS A 203 -20.30 -15.98 14.56
CA HIS A 203 -19.56 -14.74 14.37
C HIS A 203 -18.11 -14.98 13.96
N ASN A 204 -17.41 -15.92 14.62
CA ASN A 204 -16.04 -16.26 14.24
C ASN A 204 -15.94 -16.82 12.82
N LYS A 205 -16.90 -17.67 12.43
CA LYS A 205 -17.01 -18.24 11.08
C LYS A 205 -17.30 -17.16 10.03
N ALA A 206 -18.17 -16.19 10.33
CA ALA A 206 -18.44 -15.04 9.47
C ALA A 206 -17.20 -14.16 9.28
N CYS A 207 -16.50 -13.83 10.37
CA CYS A 207 -15.24 -13.08 10.30
C CYS A 207 -14.16 -13.83 9.52
N GLU A 208 -14.06 -15.16 9.68
CA GLU A 208 -13.10 -15.96 8.92
C GLU A 208 -13.46 -15.98 7.42
N ALA A 209 -14.75 -16.09 7.08
CA ALA A 209 -15.21 -16.03 5.70
C ALA A 209 -14.93 -14.67 5.06
N GLU A 210 -15.20 -13.58 5.77
CA GLU A 210 -14.87 -12.22 5.33
C GLU A 210 -13.37 -12.04 5.14
N LEU A 211 -12.55 -12.51 6.09
CA LEU A 211 -11.09 -12.44 5.98
C LEU A 211 -10.57 -13.23 4.76
N ARG A 212 -11.18 -14.37 4.43
CA ARG A 212 -10.87 -15.13 3.21
C ARG A 212 -11.27 -14.36 1.96
N GLN A 213 -12.45 -13.72 1.95
CA GLN A 213 -12.88 -12.89 0.84
C GLN A 213 -11.96 -11.69 0.61
N LEU A 214 -11.57 -10.99 1.68
CA LEU A 214 -10.64 -9.87 1.61
C LEU A 214 -9.28 -10.31 1.06
N ARG A 215 -8.74 -11.44 1.56
CA ARG A 215 -7.48 -12.00 1.03
C ARG A 215 -7.58 -12.34 -0.46
N LYS A 216 -8.70 -12.91 -0.89
CA LYS A 216 -8.94 -13.19 -2.31
C LYS A 216 -9.01 -11.90 -3.12
N ALA A 217 -9.77 -10.90 -2.68
CA ALA A 217 -9.88 -9.61 -3.35
C ALA A 217 -8.53 -8.90 -3.44
N THR A 218 -7.72 -8.91 -2.38
CA THR A 218 -6.35 -8.37 -2.40
C THR A 218 -5.50 -9.06 -3.47
N SER A 219 -5.53 -10.39 -3.52
CA SER A 219 -4.81 -11.16 -4.55
C SER A 219 -5.29 -10.83 -5.97
N ASP A 220 -6.60 -10.65 -6.16
CA ASP A 220 -7.19 -10.32 -7.46
C ASP A 220 -6.80 -8.89 -7.89
N TYR A 221 -6.79 -7.92 -6.97
CA TYR A 221 -6.33 -6.56 -7.24
C TYR A 221 -4.83 -6.52 -7.55
N GLU A 222 -4.02 -7.30 -6.84
CA GLU A 222 -2.59 -7.40 -7.14
C GLU A 222 -2.34 -7.95 -8.56
N ALA A 223 -3.09 -8.98 -8.97
CA ALA A 223 -3.03 -9.51 -10.32
C ALA A 223 -3.46 -8.48 -11.38
N GLN A 224 -4.53 -7.72 -11.13
CA GLN A 224 -4.98 -6.64 -12.02
C GLN A 224 -3.93 -5.53 -12.14
N ASN A 225 -3.35 -5.10 -11.01
CA ASN A 225 -2.30 -4.10 -11.00
C ASN A 225 -1.06 -4.57 -11.77
N ALA A 226 -0.69 -5.85 -11.68
CA ALA A 226 0.40 -6.41 -12.48
C ALA A 226 0.09 -6.41 -13.99
N VAL A 227 -1.17 -6.59 -14.40
CA VAL A 227 -1.58 -6.46 -15.81
C VAL A 227 -1.49 -5.00 -16.27
N LEU A 228 -2.00 -4.07 -15.46
CA LEU A 228 -1.93 -2.64 -15.77
C LEU A 228 -0.48 -2.15 -15.89
N GLN A 229 0.40 -2.58 -14.99
CA GLN A 229 1.82 -2.25 -15.05
C GLN A 229 2.45 -2.73 -16.37
N ARG A 230 2.16 -3.96 -16.80
CA ARG A 230 2.62 -4.48 -18.10
C ARG A 230 2.10 -3.65 -19.28
N HIS A 231 0.86 -3.16 -19.22
CA HIS A 231 0.32 -2.29 -20.27
C HIS A 231 1.03 -0.94 -20.31
N VAL A 232 1.27 -0.34 -19.15
CA VAL A 232 2.05 0.90 -19.02
C VAL A 232 3.46 0.72 -19.60
N ASP A 233 4.14 -0.37 -19.26
CA ASP A 233 5.49 -0.66 -19.78
C ASP A 233 5.48 -0.86 -21.30
N SER A 234 4.45 -1.51 -21.84
CA SER A 234 4.26 -1.69 -23.28
C SER A 234 4.06 -0.35 -24.00
N LEU A 235 3.24 0.55 -23.45
CA LEU A 235 3.01 1.88 -23.99
C LEU A 235 4.28 2.72 -23.96
N HIS A 236 5.04 2.72 -22.85
CA HIS A 236 6.33 3.39 -22.79
C HIS A 236 7.31 2.87 -23.85
N ALA A 237 7.37 1.55 -24.04
CA ALA A 237 8.20 0.97 -25.10
C ALA A 237 7.74 1.36 -26.51
N ALA A 238 6.43 1.54 -26.73
CA ALA A 238 5.90 2.04 -28.01
C ALA A 238 6.28 3.51 -28.23
N VAL A 239 6.12 4.37 -27.22
CA VAL A 239 6.52 5.79 -27.29
C VAL A 239 8.00 5.92 -27.60
N ASN A 240 8.87 5.23 -26.85
CA ASN A 240 10.32 5.27 -27.09
C ASN A 240 10.70 4.84 -28.51
N ARG A 241 10.01 3.84 -29.08
CA ARG A 241 10.21 3.40 -30.47
C ARG A 241 9.80 4.48 -31.46
N LEU A 242 8.62 5.08 -31.30
CA LEU A 242 8.13 6.15 -32.17
C LEU A 242 9.00 7.41 -32.09
N GLU A 243 9.48 7.76 -30.90
CA GLU A 243 10.42 8.86 -30.72
C GLU A 243 11.74 8.60 -31.44
N SER A 244 12.29 7.38 -31.30
CA SER A 244 13.50 6.97 -32.03
C SER A 244 13.30 7.05 -33.54
N GLU A 245 12.18 6.55 -34.06
CA GLU A 245 11.86 6.60 -35.49
C GLU A 245 11.69 8.04 -35.98
N THR A 246 10.99 8.88 -35.22
CA THR A 246 10.81 10.31 -35.53
C THR A 246 12.15 11.04 -35.57
N ASN A 247 13.03 10.78 -34.60
CA ASN A 247 14.37 11.38 -34.56
C ASN A 247 15.24 10.90 -35.73
N GLN A 248 15.13 9.62 -36.10
CA GLN A 248 15.82 9.08 -37.26
C GLN A 248 15.33 9.74 -38.55
N GLN A 249 14.01 9.84 -38.75
CA GLN A 249 13.42 10.52 -39.92
C GLN A 249 13.81 11.99 -39.98
N ARG A 250 13.84 12.70 -38.84
CA ARG A 250 14.31 14.09 -38.77
C ARG A 250 15.77 14.21 -39.21
N THR A 251 16.63 13.30 -38.75
CA THR A 251 18.05 13.26 -39.12
C THR A 251 18.23 13.00 -40.61
N THR A 252 17.50 12.03 -41.17
CA THR A 252 17.52 11.74 -42.61
C THR A 252 17.07 12.94 -43.43
N ASN A 253 15.96 13.58 -43.05
CA ASN A 253 15.48 14.80 -43.72
C ASN A 253 16.50 15.94 -43.66
N GLN A 254 17.13 16.17 -42.50
CA GLN A 254 18.19 17.17 -42.41
C GLN A 254 19.37 16.87 -43.34
N THR A 255 19.76 15.61 -43.47
CA THR A 255 20.83 15.21 -44.39
C THR A 255 20.43 15.46 -45.85
N LEU A 256 19.21 15.07 -46.25
CA LEU A 256 18.69 15.36 -47.58
C LEU A 256 18.62 16.87 -47.86
N GLN A 257 18.22 17.66 -46.88
CA GLN A 257 18.20 19.12 -46.99
C GLN A 257 19.61 19.69 -47.23
N ARG A 258 20.61 19.22 -46.48
CA ARG A 258 22.02 19.60 -46.71
C ARG A 258 22.48 19.24 -48.12
N HIS A 259 22.09 18.08 -48.65
CA HIS A 259 22.40 17.69 -50.02
C HIS A 259 21.74 18.63 -51.04
N LEU A 260 20.47 18.97 -50.87
CA LEU A 260 19.76 19.92 -51.74
C LEU A 260 20.43 21.30 -51.71
N ASP A 261 20.80 21.80 -50.53
CA ASP A 261 21.44 23.10 -50.40
C ASP A 261 22.84 23.11 -51.03
N SER A 262 23.60 21.99 -50.91
CA SER A 262 24.87 21.82 -51.62
C SER A 262 24.69 21.86 -53.14
N LEU A 263 23.70 21.15 -53.69
CA LEU A 263 23.43 21.15 -55.13
C LEU A 263 22.99 22.54 -55.61
N ARG A 264 22.11 23.22 -54.86
CA ARG A 264 21.69 24.60 -55.15
C ARG A 264 22.88 25.54 -55.18
N SER A 265 23.76 25.45 -54.18
CA SER A 265 24.97 26.29 -54.11
C SER A 265 25.92 26.03 -55.28
N GLN A 266 26.10 24.78 -55.68
CA GLN A 266 26.93 24.42 -56.83
C GLN A 266 26.35 24.95 -58.13
N LEU A 267 25.05 24.73 -58.38
CA LEU A 267 24.37 25.24 -59.56
C LEU A 267 24.42 26.76 -59.64
N ALA A 268 24.08 27.46 -58.54
CA ALA A 268 24.15 28.91 -58.48
C ALA A 268 25.57 29.42 -58.77
N GLY A 269 26.60 28.76 -58.24
CA GLY A 269 28.00 29.08 -58.53
C GLY A 269 28.37 28.90 -60.01
N CYS A 270 27.94 27.82 -60.65
CA CYS A 270 28.17 27.58 -62.08
C CYS A 270 27.47 28.62 -62.98
N PHE A 271 26.29 29.08 -62.60
CA PHE A 271 25.53 30.08 -63.36
C PHE A 271 25.95 31.52 -63.07
N ALA A 272 26.61 31.80 -61.94
CA ALA A 272 27.03 33.15 -61.55
C ALA A 272 27.99 33.82 -62.53
N THR A 273 28.75 33.05 -63.32
CA THR A 273 29.69 33.57 -64.32
C THR A 273 29.08 33.74 -65.70
N ILE A 274 27.81 33.37 -65.89
CA ILE A 274 27.12 33.52 -67.18
C ILE A 274 26.52 34.93 -67.24
N PRO A 275 26.94 35.77 -68.19
CA PRO A 275 26.41 37.13 -68.31
C PRO A 275 24.93 37.10 -68.65
N LEU A 276 24.16 37.97 -68.00
CA LEU A 276 22.73 38.08 -68.26
C LEU A 276 22.50 38.79 -69.61
N PRO A 277 21.52 38.34 -70.42
CA PRO A 277 21.21 38.99 -71.69
C PRO A 277 20.77 40.43 -71.45
N GLY A 278 21.56 41.40 -71.92
CA GLY A 278 21.26 42.84 -71.84
C GLY A 278 22.27 43.70 -71.07
N GLU A 279 23.28 43.13 -70.41
CA GLU A 279 24.25 43.92 -69.62
C GLU A 279 25.35 44.64 -70.44
N PHE A 280 25.38 44.49 -71.76
CA PHE A 280 26.40 45.10 -72.62
C PHE A 280 25.85 46.19 -73.58
N LEU A 281 24.88 46.99 -73.13
CA LEU A 281 24.36 48.15 -73.88
C LEU A 281 24.51 49.46 -73.09
#